data_AF-A0A1C5F3V8-F1
#
_entry.id   AF-A0A1C5F3V8-F1
#
_cell.length_a   1.000
_cell.length_b   1.000
_cell.length_c   1.000
_cell.angle_alpha   90.00
_cell.angle_beta   90.00
_cell.angle_gamma   90.00
#
_symmetry.space_group_name_H-M   'P 1'
#
loop_
_entity.id
_entity.type
_entity.pdbx_description
1 polymer ?
#
loop_
_entity_poly.entity_id
_entity_poly.type
_entity_poly.pdbx_seq_one_letter_code
_entity_poly.pdbx_strand_id
1 'polypeptide(L)'
;MPDVFDHIEWNARRIFGEAPVCVHVGNVKECDIKRHPTYSKFRAEAISTGVRSAPSSRLWESMIAMGRLCDMDGDGTWRLVILDCIVPCFRSLSTRISRDFRVEREEIRSAMVAAALEVWADTAMGVPPRQVRDRMVKAAFEVAFRHGSSTSPECSVDDIEIFIQPEIPAQGSTMRASSIIDINNIRDADVAEQIRGERLGALLQRLGYFDTVRGFHDELRADRRSGSVSRALRTSGLPRSRISNPNLYYHASDLYPSFIGLRKAADVMGIAESAAHRLIRAGQFPFPVARAGRSYKVSVKALMHFKDIPDAIVHVDDIESGALHASGCAQ
;
A
#
# COMPACT_ATOMS: atom_id res chain seq x y z
N MET A 1 16.95 13.02 -17.73
CA MET A 1 16.03 13.64 -18.69
C MET A 1 14.67 13.78 -18.03
N PRO A 2 13.81 14.73 -18.46
CA PRO A 2 12.42 14.75 -18.02
C PRO A 2 11.72 13.48 -18.51
N ASP A 3 10.99 12.80 -17.63
CA ASP A 3 10.26 11.58 -17.99
C ASP A 3 8.79 11.86 -18.34
N VAL A 4 8.02 10.81 -18.66
CA VAL A 4 6.61 10.94 -19.03
C VAL A 4 5.74 11.61 -17.96
N PHE A 5 6.06 11.44 -16.67
CA PHE A 5 5.34 12.10 -15.59
C PHE A 5 5.62 13.61 -15.57
N ASP A 6 6.87 14.00 -15.79
CA ASP A 6 7.25 15.42 -15.89
C ASP A 6 6.58 16.08 -17.11
N HIS A 7 6.46 15.35 -18.24
CA HIS A 7 5.77 15.85 -19.44
C HIS A 7 4.25 16.02 -19.22
N ILE A 8 3.61 15.11 -18.49
CA ILE A 8 2.19 15.22 -18.13
C ILE A 8 1.97 16.46 -17.26
N GLU A 9 2.76 16.61 -16.21
CA GLU A 9 2.68 17.74 -15.27
C GLU A 9 2.94 19.09 -15.98
N TRP A 10 3.96 19.13 -16.84
CA TRP A 10 4.30 20.33 -17.59
C TRP A 10 3.20 20.72 -18.59
N ASN A 11 2.64 19.76 -19.32
CA ASN A 11 1.56 20.05 -20.28
C ASN A 11 0.28 20.52 -19.57
N ALA A 12 -0.09 19.91 -18.45
CA ALA A 12 -1.26 20.34 -17.69
C ALA A 12 -1.09 21.78 -17.17
N ARG A 13 0.09 22.11 -16.64
CA ARG A 13 0.42 23.50 -16.24
C ARG A 13 0.46 24.47 -17.42
N ARG A 14 0.91 24.04 -18.60
CA ARG A 14 0.95 24.90 -19.79
C ARG A 14 -0.46 25.25 -20.29
N ILE A 15 -1.40 24.31 -20.21
CA ILE A 15 -2.79 24.52 -20.64
C ILE A 15 -3.53 25.43 -19.66
N PHE A 16 -3.40 25.17 -18.35
CA PHE A 16 -4.21 25.85 -17.36
C PHE A 16 -3.52 26.99 -16.63
N GLY A 17 -2.19 26.99 -16.47
CA GLY A 17 -1.43 28.05 -15.80
C GLY A 17 -2.05 28.46 -14.46
N GLU A 18 -2.33 29.76 -14.30
CA GLU A 18 -3.09 30.33 -13.17
C GLU A 18 -4.59 30.46 -13.44
N ALA A 19 -5.07 30.02 -14.61
CA ALA A 19 -6.46 30.13 -14.98
C ALA A 19 -7.36 29.29 -14.05
N PRO A 20 -8.60 29.76 -13.81
CA PRO A 20 -9.59 28.98 -13.09
C PRO A 20 -10.00 27.74 -13.88
N VAL A 21 -10.38 26.68 -13.17
CA VAL A 21 -10.80 25.40 -13.76
C VAL A 21 -12.18 25.00 -13.24
N CYS A 22 -13.02 24.42 -14.10
CA CYS A 22 -14.37 24.00 -13.77
C CYS A 22 -14.67 22.56 -14.22
N VAL A 23 -14.86 21.65 -13.26
CA VAL A 23 -15.25 20.24 -13.47
C VAL A 23 -16.74 20.05 -13.83
N HIS A 24 -17.50 21.11 -14.07
CA HIS A 24 -18.92 20.99 -14.44
C HIS A 24 -19.16 21.21 -15.94
N VAL A 25 -18.35 22.05 -16.57
CA VAL A 25 -18.54 22.47 -17.97
C VAL A 25 -17.22 22.57 -18.75
N GLY A 26 -16.06 22.39 -18.09
CA GLY A 26 -14.75 22.55 -18.72
C GLY A 26 -14.37 24.03 -18.94
N ASN A 27 -15.26 24.82 -19.53
CA ASN A 27 -15.09 26.25 -19.74
C ASN A 27 -15.72 27.07 -18.59
N VAL A 28 -14.88 27.76 -17.83
CA VAL A 28 -15.33 28.61 -16.71
C VAL A 28 -16.33 29.70 -17.13
N LYS A 29 -16.25 30.19 -18.38
CA LYS A 29 -17.16 31.23 -18.89
C LYS A 29 -18.60 30.73 -19.09
N GLU A 30 -18.77 29.42 -19.20
CA GLU A 30 -20.06 28.75 -19.41
C GLU A 30 -20.65 28.23 -18.09
N CYS A 31 -19.96 28.46 -16.96
CA CYS A 31 -20.43 28.01 -15.65
C CYS A 31 -21.10 29.15 -14.88
N ASP A 32 -22.32 28.92 -14.42
CA ASP A 32 -23.08 29.87 -13.59
C ASP A 32 -22.56 29.98 -12.13
N ILE A 33 -21.54 29.20 -11.76
CA ILE A 33 -20.96 29.17 -10.41
C ILE A 33 -20.00 30.34 -10.24
N LYS A 34 -20.23 31.18 -9.22
CA LYS A 34 -19.48 32.43 -9.02
C LYS A 34 -17.99 32.29 -8.66
N ARG A 35 -17.52 31.10 -8.26
CA ARG A 35 -16.13 30.90 -7.80
C ARG A 35 -15.55 29.60 -8.34
N HIS A 36 -14.46 29.73 -9.06
CA HIS A 36 -13.68 28.62 -9.59
C HIS A 36 -12.26 28.63 -9.00
N PRO A 37 -11.75 27.49 -8.51
CA PRO A 37 -10.38 27.41 -8.04
C PRO A 37 -9.40 27.53 -9.22
N THR A 38 -8.20 28.04 -8.94
CA THR A 38 -7.08 27.92 -9.88
C THR A 38 -6.67 26.46 -10.02
N TYR A 39 -6.05 26.10 -11.14
CA TYR A 39 -5.62 24.72 -11.38
C TYR A 39 -4.75 24.15 -10.25
N SER A 40 -3.83 24.95 -9.69
CA SER A 40 -2.98 24.54 -8.57
C SER A 40 -3.79 24.14 -7.32
N LYS A 41 -4.80 24.94 -6.94
CA LYS A 41 -5.67 24.65 -5.80
C LYS A 41 -6.54 23.42 -6.07
N PHE A 42 -7.10 23.35 -7.27
CA PHE A 42 -7.87 22.20 -7.73
C PHE A 42 -7.07 20.89 -7.68
N ARG A 43 -5.83 20.91 -8.20
CA ARG A 43 -4.93 19.75 -8.21
C ARG A 43 -4.60 19.29 -6.79
N ALA A 44 -4.31 20.23 -5.89
CA ALA A 44 -4.03 19.91 -4.48
C ALA A 44 -5.23 19.23 -3.81
N GLU A 45 -6.45 19.71 -4.09
CA GLU A 45 -7.69 19.12 -3.60
C GLU A 45 -7.94 17.72 -4.19
N ALA A 46 -7.74 17.53 -5.50
CA ALA A 46 -7.87 16.23 -6.16
C ALA A 46 -6.89 15.19 -5.60
N ILE A 47 -5.65 15.58 -5.35
CA ILE A 47 -4.64 14.72 -4.71
C ILE A 47 -5.04 14.38 -3.27
N SER A 48 -5.44 15.37 -2.48
CA SER A 48 -5.84 15.18 -1.08
C SER A 48 -7.07 14.27 -0.95
N THR A 49 -8.08 14.47 -1.79
CA THR A 49 -9.28 13.63 -1.82
C THR A 49 -9.02 12.23 -2.34
N GLY A 50 -8.00 12.04 -3.20
CA GLY A 50 -7.57 10.74 -3.72
C GLY A 50 -6.83 9.86 -2.70
N VAL A 51 -6.41 10.39 -1.55
CA VAL A 51 -5.85 9.60 -0.42
C VAL A 51 -6.95 8.82 0.31
N ARG A 52 -8.20 9.28 0.23
CA ARG A 52 -9.40 8.53 0.66
C ARG A 52 -9.92 7.76 -0.56
N SER A 53 -10.50 6.57 -0.39
CA SER A 53 -10.93 5.77 -1.55
C SER A 53 -11.90 6.57 -2.43
N ALA A 54 -11.65 6.54 -3.76
CA ALA A 54 -12.40 7.30 -4.76
C ALA A 54 -13.93 7.06 -4.81
N PRO A 55 -14.51 5.93 -4.36
CA PRO A 55 -15.96 5.72 -4.37
C PRO A 55 -16.77 6.76 -3.58
N SER A 56 -16.10 7.55 -2.72
CA SER A 56 -16.73 8.60 -1.91
C SER A 56 -16.45 10.04 -2.37
N SER A 57 -15.54 10.24 -3.35
CA SER A 57 -15.14 11.58 -3.79
C SER A 57 -15.95 12.05 -5.00
N ARG A 58 -16.91 12.94 -4.75
CA ARG A 58 -17.71 13.63 -5.80
C ARG A 58 -16.84 14.36 -6.81
N LEU A 59 -15.69 14.90 -6.38
CA LEU A 59 -14.75 15.61 -7.24
C LEU A 59 -14.19 14.70 -8.35
N TRP A 60 -13.73 13.49 -7.99
CA TRP A 60 -13.20 12.53 -8.94
C TRP A 60 -14.27 12.01 -9.90
N GLU A 61 -15.50 11.81 -9.39
CA GLU A 61 -16.64 11.42 -10.21
C GLU A 61 -16.94 12.49 -11.28
N SER A 62 -17.01 13.77 -10.90
CA SER A 62 -17.21 14.89 -11.82
C SER A 62 -16.07 15.04 -12.82
N MET A 63 -14.81 14.92 -12.38
CA MET A 63 -13.64 14.97 -13.27
C MET A 63 -13.69 13.90 -14.36
N ILE A 64 -14.02 12.67 -13.98
CA ILE A 64 -14.07 11.53 -14.90
C ILE A 64 -15.26 11.65 -15.85
N ALA A 65 -16.42 12.11 -15.35
CA ALA A 65 -17.57 12.40 -16.21
C ALA A 65 -17.23 13.47 -17.26
N MET A 66 -16.60 14.57 -16.84
CA MET A 66 -16.15 15.62 -17.75
C MET A 66 -15.10 15.12 -18.75
N GLY A 67 -14.13 14.33 -18.29
CA GLY A 67 -13.12 13.77 -19.18
C GLY A 67 -13.73 12.92 -20.29
N ARG A 68 -14.77 12.14 -20.00
CA ARG A 68 -15.48 11.36 -21.01
C ARG A 68 -16.25 12.22 -21.99
N LEU A 69 -16.90 13.28 -21.51
CA LEU A 69 -17.63 14.22 -22.37
C LEU A 69 -16.66 14.94 -23.32
N CYS A 70 -15.56 15.49 -22.81
CA CYS A 70 -14.58 16.19 -23.64
C CYS A 70 -13.87 15.24 -24.62
N ASP A 71 -13.64 13.98 -24.25
CA ASP A 71 -13.06 12.99 -25.18
C ASP A 71 -13.97 12.69 -26.37
N MET A 72 -15.31 12.78 -26.21
CA MET A 72 -16.24 12.65 -27.34
C MET A 72 -16.11 13.81 -28.34
N ASP A 73 -15.73 14.99 -27.85
CA ASP A 73 -15.45 16.18 -28.66
C ASP A 73 -14.01 16.17 -29.24
N GLY A 74 -13.24 15.10 -28.99
CA GLY A 74 -11.83 14.99 -29.37
C GLY A 74 -10.88 15.81 -28.48
N ASP A 75 -11.39 16.40 -27.39
CA ASP A 75 -10.62 17.19 -26.43
C ASP A 75 -10.08 16.32 -25.28
N GLY A 76 -8.84 15.87 -25.42
CA GLY A 76 -8.13 15.08 -24.40
C GLY A 76 -7.65 15.87 -23.17
N THR A 77 -8.01 17.16 -23.03
CA THR A 77 -7.51 18.03 -21.98
C THR A 77 -7.82 17.49 -20.58
N TRP A 78 -9.04 17.03 -20.33
CA TRP A 78 -9.42 16.50 -19.03
C TRP A 78 -8.79 15.14 -18.71
N ARG A 79 -8.54 14.32 -19.73
CA ARG A 79 -7.77 13.08 -19.59
C ARG A 79 -6.35 13.36 -19.09
N LEU A 80 -5.72 14.41 -19.63
CA LEU A 80 -4.41 14.87 -19.17
C LEU A 80 -4.47 15.37 -17.71
N VAL A 81 -5.52 16.12 -17.33
CA VAL A 81 -5.71 16.59 -15.94
C VAL A 81 -5.85 15.41 -14.97
N ILE A 82 -6.62 14.39 -15.34
CA ILE A 82 -6.82 13.18 -14.54
C ILE A 82 -5.48 12.46 -14.35
N LEU A 83 -4.69 12.31 -15.42
CA LEU A 83 -3.35 11.72 -15.33
C LEU A 83 -2.43 12.53 -14.40
N ASP A 84 -2.36 13.85 -14.53
CA ASP A 84 -1.51 14.68 -13.65
C ASP A 84 -1.91 14.56 -12.17
N CYS A 85 -3.21 14.42 -11.87
CA CYS A 85 -3.68 14.22 -10.50
C CYS A 85 -3.35 12.83 -9.94
N ILE A 86 -3.16 11.80 -10.77
CA ILE A 86 -2.82 10.43 -10.36
C ILE A 86 -1.29 10.19 -10.33
N VAL A 87 -0.52 10.88 -11.19
CA VAL A 87 0.94 10.76 -11.30
C VAL A 87 1.69 10.77 -9.95
N PRO A 88 1.33 11.59 -8.94
CA PRO A 88 1.97 11.54 -7.63
C PRO A 88 1.93 10.14 -6.96
N CYS A 89 0.83 9.40 -7.14
CA CYS A 89 0.70 8.02 -6.65
C CYS A 89 1.66 7.07 -7.40
N PHE A 90 1.94 7.34 -8.67
CA PHE A 90 2.80 6.50 -9.51
C PHE A 90 4.29 6.76 -9.28
N ARG A 91 4.68 8.02 -8.97
CA ARG A 91 6.08 8.41 -8.72
C ARG A 91 6.72 7.60 -7.59
N SER A 92 6.02 7.46 -6.46
CA SER A 92 6.55 6.72 -5.31
C SER A 92 6.73 5.22 -5.62
N LEU A 93 5.74 4.61 -6.27
CA LEU A 93 5.77 3.20 -6.61
C LEU A 93 6.84 2.86 -7.65
N SER A 94 6.90 3.63 -8.75
CA SER A 94 7.87 3.40 -9.83
C SER A 94 9.31 3.52 -9.33
N THR A 95 9.62 4.48 -8.46
CA THR A 95 10.95 4.61 -7.84
C THR A 95 11.28 3.38 -6.99
N ARG A 96 10.31 2.89 -6.20
CA ARG A 96 10.50 1.69 -5.38
C ARG A 96 10.77 0.45 -6.24
N ILE A 97 9.94 0.21 -7.26
CA ILE A 97 10.09 -0.96 -8.15
C ILE A 97 11.39 -0.88 -8.94
N SER A 98 11.72 0.27 -9.52
CA SER A 98 12.99 0.47 -10.24
C SER A 98 14.20 0.14 -9.35
N ARG A 99 14.18 0.55 -8.08
CA ARG A 99 15.24 0.24 -7.12
C ARG A 99 15.28 -1.26 -6.77
N ASP A 100 14.14 -1.84 -6.44
CA ASP A 100 14.05 -3.19 -5.90
C ASP A 100 14.31 -4.26 -6.99
N PHE A 101 13.99 -3.96 -8.25
CA PHE A 101 14.12 -4.89 -9.38
C PHE A 101 15.16 -4.46 -10.44
N ARG A 102 15.90 -3.37 -10.19
CA ARG A 102 16.92 -2.81 -11.11
C ARG A 102 16.43 -2.58 -12.54
N VAL A 103 15.18 -2.15 -12.68
CA VAL A 103 14.56 -1.85 -13.98
C VAL A 103 14.62 -0.37 -14.25
N GLU A 104 14.75 0.00 -15.53
CA GLU A 104 14.76 1.40 -15.94
C GLU A 104 13.45 2.09 -15.52
N ARG A 105 13.63 3.21 -14.84
CA ARG A 105 12.52 3.95 -14.26
C ARG A 105 11.61 4.52 -15.33
N GLU A 106 12.19 4.97 -16.45
CA GLU A 106 11.47 5.59 -17.56
C GLU A 106 10.55 4.58 -18.26
N GLU A 107 11.00 3.34 -18.42
CA GLU A 107 10.20 2.25 -18.99
C GLU A 107 9.00 1.91 -18.10
N ILE A 108 9.23 1.74 -16.78
CA ILE A 108 8.14 1.49 -15.83
C ILE A 108 7.11 2.64 -15.87
N ARG A 109 7.58 3.88 -15.83
CA ARG A 109 6.71 5.07 -15.80
C ARG A 109 5.87 5.18 -17.08
N SER A 110 6.46 4.89 -18.23
CA SER A 110 5.76 4.88 -19.52
C SER A 110 4.70 3.77 -19.58
N ALA A 111 5.05 2.56 -19.13
CA ALA A 111 4.13 1.43 -19.09
C ALA A 111 2.95 1.66 -18.12
N MET A 112 3.19 2.32 -16.98
CA MET A 112 2.15 2.72 -16.03
C MET A 112 1.13 3.68 -16.67
N VAL A 113 1.60 4.68 -17.42
CA VAL A 113 0.72 5.66 -18.09
C VAL A 113 -0.07 4.98 -19.21
N ALA A 114 0.59 4.13 -20.00
CA ALA A 114 -0.07 3.38 -21.06
C ALA A 114 -1.21 2.51 -20.51
N ALA A 115 -0.95 1.73 -19.46
CA ALA A 115 -1.96 0.87 -18.82
C ALA A 115 -3.13 1.67 -18.23
N ALA A 116 -2.85 2.83 -17.63
CA ALA A 116 -3.91 3.72 -17.14
C ALA A 116 -4.78 4.26 -18.28
N LEU A 117 -4.18 4.62 -19.41
CA LEU A 117 -4.89 5.10 -20.60
C LEU A 117 -5.69 3.99 -21.31
N GLU A 118 -5.19 2.77 -21.34
CA GLU A 118 -5.94 1.60 -21.84
C GLU A 118 -7.21 1.39 -21.02
N VAL A 119 -7.10 1.38 -19.69
CA VAL A 119 -8.28 1.27 -18.81
C VAL A 119 -9.25 2.45 -19.02
N TRP A 120 -8.73 3.65 -19.22
CA TRP A 120 -9.58 4.80 -19.52
C TRP A 120 -10.41 4.56 -20.78
N ALA A 121 -9.78 4.10 -21.86
CA ALA A 121 -10.47 3.76 -23.12
C ALA A 121 -11.49 2.62 -22.93
N ASP A 122 -11.08 1.53 -22.26
CA ASP A 122 -11.93 0.35 -22.05
C ASP A 122 -13.14 0.64 -21.15
N THR A 123 -13.01 1.58 -20.23
CA THR A 123 -14.09 1.93 -19.31
C THR A 123 -15.09 2.92 -19.90
N ALA A 124 -14.81 3.50 -21.08
CA ALA A 124 -15.68 4.48 -21.73
C ALA A 124 -17.13 3.99 -21.89
N MET A 125 -17.33 2.67 -22.02
CA MET A 125 -18.65 2.03 -22.09
C MET A 125 -18.98 1.27 -20.79
N GLY A 126 -20.07 1.64 -20.12
CA GLY A 126 -20.73 0.80 -19.10
C GLY A 126 -20.10 0.78 -17.69
N VAL A 127 -18.99 1.48 -17.46
CA VAL A 127 -18.38 1.55 -16.12
C VAL A 127 -18.72 2.90 -15.44
N PRO A 128 -19.25 2.91 -14.21
CA PRO A 128 -19.51 4.14 -13.47
C PRO A 128 -18.23 4.96 -13.26
N PRO A 129 -18.26 6.29 -13.47
CA PRO A 129 -17.09 7.18 -13.30
C PRO A 129 -16.35 6.97 -11.97
N ARG A 130 -17.09 6.78 -10.86
CA ARG A 130 -16.54 6.50 -9.53
C ARG A 130 -15.54 5.32 -9.44
N GLN A 131 -15.54 4.38 -10.39
CA GLN A 131 -14.63 3.23 -10.39
C GLN A 131 -13.43 3.38 -11.33
N VAL A 132 -13.44 4.37 -12.24
CA VAL A 132 -12.47 4.46 -13.33
C VAL A 132 -11.08 4.75 -12.79
N ARG A 133 -10.94 5.73 -11.90
CA ARG A 133 -9.66 6.10 -11.28
C ARG A 133 -9.01 4.91 -10.57
N ASP A 134 -9.76 4.19 -9.75
CA ASP A 134 -9.21 3.05 -9.00
C ASP A 134 -8.77 1.92 -9.95
N ARG A 135 -9.49 1.69 -11.06
CA ARG A 135 -9.08 0.74 -12.09
C ARG A 135 -7.83 1.19 -12.84
N MET A 136 -7.72 2.47 -13.18
CA MET A 136 -6.53 3.04 -13.82
C MET A 136 -5.30 2.89 -12.93
N VAL A 137 -5.43 3.22 -11.64
CA VAL A 137 -4.35 3.07 -10.65
C VAL A 137 -3.96 1.61 -10.50
N LYS A 138 -4.95 0.72 -10.39
CA LYS A 138 -4.71 -0.72 -10.27
C LYS A 138 -3.94 -1.27 -11.47
N ALA A 139 -4.37 -0.96 -12.70
CA ALA A 139 -3.71 -1.46 -13.92
C ALA A 139 -2.28 -0.92 -14.07
N ALA A 140 -2.07 0.37 -13.79
CA ALA A 140 -0.73 0.96 -13.76
C ALA A 140 0.18 0.24 -12.77
N PHE A 141 -0.32 -0.05 -11.56
CA PHE A 141 0.45 -0.77 -10.55
C PHE A 141 0.81 -2.18 -11.01
N GLU A 142 -0.17 -2.93 -11.53
CA GLU A 142 0.04 -4.28 -12.05
C GLU A 142 1.11 -4.35 -13.14
N VAL A 143 1.10 -3.41 -14.09
CA VAL A 143 2.10 -3.34 -15.16
C VAL A 143 3.49 -2.97 -14.64
N ALA A 144 3.58 -2.04 -13.68
CA ALA A 144 4.85 -1.71 -13.05
C ALA A 144 5.50 -2.92 -12.37
N PHE A 145 4.70 -3.70 -11.64
CA PHE A 145 5.18 -4.93 -11.01
C PHE A 145 5.55 -6.02 -12.02
N ARG A 146 4.82 -6.11 -13.14
CA ARG A 146 5.15 -7.02 -14.24
C ARG A 146 6.51 -6.69 -14.85
N HIS A 147 6.79 -5.42 -15.15
CA HIS A 147 8.09 -4.98 -15.66
C HIS A 147 9.23 -5.29 -14.67
N GLY A 148 9.01 -5.04 -13.37
CA GLY A 148 9.97 -5.42 -12.32
C GLY A 148 10.28 -6.93 -12.29
N SER A 149 9.32 -7.77 -12.67
CA SER A 149 9.47 -9.23 -12.59
C SER A 149 10.14 -9.86 -13.83
N SER A 150 10.28 -9.12 -14.93
CA SER A 150 10.69 -9.67 -16.24
C SER A 150 12.19 -9.57 -16.57
N THR A 151 12.99 -8.84 -15.78
CA THR A 151 14.38 -8.45 -16.11
C THR A 151 15.46 -9.04 -15.20
N SER A 152 15.13 -10.03 -14.35
CA SER A 152 16.14 -10.67 -13.48
C SER A 152 17.09 -11.58 -14.28
N PRO A 153 18.42 -11.38 -14.21
CA PRO A 153 19.40 -12.29 -14.81
C PRO A 153 19.52 -13.60 -14.01
N GLU A 154 19.95 -14.65 -14.72
CA GLU A 154 20.25 -15.99 -14.25
C GLU A 154 21.35 -15.98 -13.16
N CYS A 155 21.15 -16.69 -12.05
CA CYS A 155 22.26 -17.35 -11.35
C CYS A 155 21.81 -18.40 -10.31
N SER A 156 22.42 -19.58 -10.47
CA SER A 156 22.83 -20.61 -9.50
C SER A 156 21.83 -21.09 -8.44
N VAL A 157 21.45 -22.35 -8.61
CA VAL A 157 20.85 -23.23 -7.61
C VAL A 157 21.95 -23.65 -6.65
N ASP A 158 21.82 -23.34 -5.36
CA ASP A 158 22.30 -24.23 -4.30
C ASP A 158 21.60 -23.94 -2.97
N ASP A 159 21.41 -25.04 -2.24
CA ASP A 159 20.94 -25.23 -0.86
C ASP A 159 19.45 -25.05 -0.55
N ILE A 160 18.75 -26.16 -0.74
CA ILE A 160 17.44 -26.48 -0.18
C ILE A 160 17.66 -27.07 1.22
N GLU A 161 17.41 -26.29 2.27
CA GLU A 161 17.13 -26.83 3.60
C GLU A 161 15.63 -26.89 3.85
N ILE A 162 15.14 -28.12 4.03
CA ILE A 162 13.77 -28.48 4.35
C ILE A 162 13.56 -28.23 5.85
N PHE A 163 12.80 -27.19 6.22
CA PHE A 163 12.36 -27.00 7.61
C PHE A 163 10.95 -27.55 7.83
N ILE A 164 10.88 -28.55 8.69
CA ILE A 164 9.69 -29.22 9.24
C ILE A 164 8.97 -28.25 10.19
N GLN A 165 7.66 -28.08 10.03
CA GLN A 165 6.81 -27.33 10.97
C GLN A 165 6.62 -28.13 12.28
N PRO A 166 6.73 -27.52 13.47
CA PRO A 166 6.27 -28.12 14.71
C PRO A 166 4.77 -27.85 14.94
N GLU A 167 4.01 -28.90 15.27
CA GLU A 167 2.62 -28.82 15.74
C GLU A 167 2.56 -28.17 17.13
N ILE A 168 1.66 -27.18 17.29
CA ILE A 168 1.40 -26.50 18.58
C ILE A 168 0.31 -27.28 19.33
N PRO A 169 0.54 -27.74 20.58
CA PRO A 169 -0.50 -28.37 21.39
C PRO A 169 -1.49 -27.33 21.92
N ALA A 170 -2.77 -27.52 21.61
CA ALA A 170 -3.87 -26.70 22.09
C ALA A 170 -4.13 -26.96 23.58
N GLN A 171 -3.66 -26.08 24.47
CA GLN A 171 -4.20 -25.98 25.83
C GLN A 171 -5.34 -24.96 25.86
N GLY A 172 -6.55 -25.47 26.01
CA GLY A 172 -7.76 -24.67 26.17
C GLY A 172 -7.81 -23.95 27.51
N SER A 173 -7.66 -22.63 27.47
CA SER A 173 -8.10 -21.74 28.55
C SER A 173 -9.46 -21.16 28.16
N THR A 174 -10.49 -21.45 28.95
CA THR A 174 -11.85 -20.95 28.77
C THR A 174 -11.88 -19.43 29.03
N MET A 175 -11.69 -18.63 27.98
CA MET A 175 -11.82 -17.16 28.07
C MET A 175 -13.28 -16.78 28.35
N ARG A 176 -13.52 -16.10 29.48
CA ARG A 176 -14.82 -15.44 29.76
C ARG A 176 -15.02 -14.30 28.76
N ALA A 177 -16.17 -14.25 28.09
CA ALA A 177 -16.49 -13.23 27.07
C ALA A 177 -16.44 -11.76 27.57
N SER A 178 -16.47 -11.53 28.89
CA SER A 178 -16.41 -10.20 29.51
C SER A 178 -15.01 -9.56 29.54
N SER A 179 -13.96 -10.25 29.09
CA SER A 179 -12.58 -9.72 29.08
C SER A 179 -12.09 -9.25 27.70
N ILE A 180 -12.96 -9.23 26.69
CA ILE A 180 -12.61 -8.76 25.34
C ILE A 180 -12.74 -7.23 25.30
N ILE A 181 -11.62 -6.53 25.52
CA ILE A 181 -11.57 -5.07 25.31
C ILE A 181 -11.56 -4.79 23.81
N ASP A 182 -12.63 -4.14 23.31
CA ASP A 182 -12.69 -3.58 21.97
C ASP A 182 -11.88 -2.28 21.93
N ILE A 183 -10.75 -2.33 21.22
CA ILE A 183 -9.81 -1.21 21.09
C ILE A 183 -10.48 -0.02 20.40
N ASN A 184 -11.47 -0.25 19.53
CA ASN A 184 -12.16 0.81 18.80
C ASN A 184 -13.07 1.68 19.69
N ASN A 185 -13.40 1.21 20.90
CA ASN A 185 -14.22 1.94 21.87
C ASN A 185 -13.38 2.72 22.90
N ILE A 186 -12.05 2.67 22.80
CA ILE A 186 -11.15 3.39 23.70
C ILE A 186 -11.01 4.84 23.21
N ARG A 187 -11.42 5.80 24.05
CA ARG A 187 -11.38 7.23 23.72
C ARG A 187 -9.97 7.82 23.74
N ASP A 188 -9.07 7.19 24.49
CA ASP A 188 -7.68 7.60 24.62
C ASP A 188 -6.82 6.85 23.57
N ALA A 189 -6.27 7.61 22.63
CA ALA A 189 -5.47 7.08 21.54
C ALA A 189 -4.16 6.44 22.03
N ASP A 190 -3.56 6.97 23.09
CA ASP A 190 -2.30 6.48 23.65
C ASP A 190 -2.52 5.13 24.34
N VAL A 191 -3.62 5.00 25.10
CA VAL A 191 -4.01 3.74 25.73
C VAL A 191 -4.37 2.68 24.68
N ALA A 192 -5.08 3.07 23.63
CA ALA A 192 -5.41 2.17 22.52
C ALA A 192 -4.15 1.68 21.80
N GLU A 193 -3.14 2.52 21.65
CA GLU A 193 -1.84 2.19 21.07
C GLU A 193 -1.03 1.24 21.95
N GLN A 194 -0.91 1.55 23.24
CA GLN A 194 -0.24 0.70 24.23
C GLN A 194 -0.85 -0.71 24.24
N ILE A 195 -2.18 -0.81 24.32
CA ILE A 195 -2.88 -2.10 24.32
C ILE A 195 -2.61 -2.90 23.03
N ARG A 196 -2.49 -2.23 21.86
CA ARG A 196 -2.14 -2.92 20.61
C ARG A 196 -0.73 -3.49 20.67
N GLY A 197 0.25 -2.72 21.12
CA GLY A 197 1.63 -3.16 21.28
C GLY A 197 1.75 -4.32 22.28
N GLU A 198 1.19 -4.16 23.47
CA GLU A 198 1.24 -5.19 24.52
C GLU A 198 0.57 -6.50 24.10
N ARG A 199 -0.58 -6.44 23.41
CA ARG A 199 -1.24 -7.64 22.89
C ARG A 199 -0.38 -8.36 21.85
N LEU A 200 0.26 -7.62 20.94
CA LEU A 200 1.15 -8.21 19.95
C LEU A 200 2.38 -8.86 20.61
N GLY A 201 2.98 -8.18 21.58
CA GLY A 201 4.07 -8.72 22.39
C GLY A 201 3.72 -10.00 23.13
N ALA A 202 2.58 -10.00 23.84
CA ALA A 202 2.08 -11.17 24.54
C ALA A 202 1.82 -12.36 23.60
N LEU A 203 1.29 -12.09 22.41
CA LEU A 203 1.09 -13.09 21.37
C LEU A 203 2.42 -13.68 20.89
N LEU A 204 3.39 -12.83 20.56
CA LEU A 204 4.72 -13.25 20.09
C LEU A 204 5.46 -14.08 21.14
N GLN A 205 5.33 -13.73 22.41
CA GLN A 205 5.87 -14.52 23.52
C GLN A 205 5.22 -15.90 23.61
N ARG A 206 3.88 -15.97 23.56
CA ARG A 206 3.15 -17.26 23.61
C ARG A 206 3.46 -18.17 22.43
N LEU A 207 3.76 -17.58 21.27
CA LEU A 207 4.17 -18.33 20.08
C LEU A 207 5.68 -18.67 20.05
N GLY A 208 6.46 -18.23 21.06
CA GLY A 208 7.89 -18.52 21.14
C GLY A 208 8.77 -17.73 20.17
N TYR A 209 8.25 -16.64 19.57
CA TYR A 209 8.97 -15.83 18.58
C TYR A 209 9.57 -14.54 19.16
N PHE A 210 9.35 -14.26 20.44
CA PHE A 210 9.75 -12.99 21.03
C PHE A 210 11.27 -12.77 21.07
N ASP A 211 12.08 -13.82 21.20
CA ASP A 211 13.55 -13.64 21.16
C ASP A 211 14.04 -13.15 19.80
N THR A 212 13.42 -13.58 18.70
CA THR A 212 13.69 -13.05 17.34
C THR A 212 13.29 -11.58 17.24
N VAL A 213 12.14 -11.22 17.82
CA VAL A 213 11.63 -9.85 17.83
C VAL A 213 12.52 -8.94 18.68
N ARG A 214 13.05 -9.45 19.80
CA ARG A 214 14.02 -8.73 20.65
C ARG A 214 15.30 -8.43 19.87
N GLY A 215 15.83 -9.40 19.13
CA GLY A 215 16.98 -9.16 18.23
C GLY A 215 16.69 -8.06 17.20
N PHE A 216 15.49 -8.03 16.62
CA PHE A 216 15.06 -6.96 15.74
C PHE A 216 14.98 -5.59 16.45
N HIS A 217 14.48 -5.55 17.68
CA HIS A 217 14.45 -4.31 18.48
C HIS A 217 15.85 -3.79 18.80
N ASP A 218 16.80 -4.68 19.10
CA ASP A 218 18.19 -4.33 19.36
C ASP A 218 18.86 -3.77 18.10
N GLU A 219 18.59 -4.34 16.92
CA GLU A 219 19.02 -3.78 15.63
C GLU A 219 18.45 -2.38 15.38
N LEU A 220 17.17 -2.16 15.70
CA LEU A 220 16.50 -0.86 15.59
C LEU A 220 17.14 0.18 16.52
N ARG A 221 17.40 -0.18 17.77
CA ARG A 221 18.07 0.70 18.76
C ARG A 221 19.51 1.02 18.35
N ALA A 222 20.20 0.06 17.76
CA ALA A 222 21.59 0.22 17.32
C ALA A 222 21.73 0.96 15.98
N ASP A 223 20.62 1.28 15.27
CA ASP A 223 20.61 1.88 13.92
C ASP A 223 21.39 1.05 12.89
N ARG A 224 21.50 -0.28 13.10
CA ARG A 224 22.41 -1.17 12.34
C ARG A 224 21.78 -1.84 11.12
N ARG A 225 20.48 -1.65 10.85
CA ARG A 225 19.80 -2.38 9.77
C ARG A 225 19.84 -1.63 8.43
N SER A 226 20.63 -2.15 7.49
CA SER A 226 20.83 -1.63 6.12
C SER A 226 19.84 -2.17 5.07
N GLY A 227 18.57 -2.39 5.42
CA GLY A 227 17.58 -2.89 4.46
C GLY A 227 16.15 -2.51 4.85
N SER A 228 15.36 -2.10 3.83
CA SER A 228 13.91 -1.80 3.70
C SER A 228 12.99 -1.61 4.92
N VAL A 229 13.51 -1.42 6.13
CA VAL A 229 12.77 -0.79 7.21
C VAL A 229 12.57 0.62 6.71
N SER A 230 11.30 0.96 6.48
CA SER A 230 10.88 2.34 6.29
C SER A 230 11.40 3.08 7.51
N ARG A 231 12.58 3.70 7.36
CA ARG A 231 13.27 4.59 8.31
C ARG A 231 12.36 4.82 9.50
N ALA A 232 12.53 3.98 10.53
CA ALA A 232 11.62 3.85 11.68
C ALA A 232 10.95 5.20 11.90
N LEU A 233 9.62 5.25 11.76
CA LEU A 233 8.84 6.49 11.72
C LEU A 233 9.32 7.39 12.86
N ARG A 234 10.32 8.25 12.60
CA ARG A 234 10.79 9.26 13.52
C ARG A 234 9.75 10.36 13.38
N THR A 235 8.57 10.10 13.91
CA THR A 235 7.53 11.10 14.04
C THR A 235 8.03 12.12 15.04
N SER A 236 8.68 13.15 14.50
CA SER A 236 8.94 14.43 15.15
C SER A 236 7.63 15.20 15.40
N GLY A 237 6.59 14.56 15.92
CA GLY A 237 5.24 15.12 15.90
C GLY A 237 4.35 14.89 17.11
N LEU A 238 4.56 13.85 17.93
CA LEU A 238 3.77 13.64 19.14
C LEU A 238 4.69 13.14 20.27
N PRO A 239 5.08 14.00 21.21
CA PRO A 239 5.74 13.53 22.42
C PRO A 239 4.73 12.73 23.25
N ARG A 240 4.98 11.43 23.48
CA ARG A 240 4.38 10.72 24.61
C ARG A 240 4.95 11.38 25.87
N SER A 241 4.08 11.89 26.73
CA SER A 241 4.48 12.58 27.98
C SER A 241 5.16 11.67 29.02
N ARG A 242 5.22 10.36 28.78
CA ARG A 242 5.65 9.33 29.74
C ARG A 242 6.85 8.47 29.32
N ILE A 243 7.41 8.63 28.12
CA ILE A 243 8.52 7.78 27.64
C ILE A 243 9.77 8.63 27.42
N SER A 244 10.84 8.29 28.15
CA SER A 244 12.12 9.02 28.12
C SER A 244 13.08 8.55 27.02
N ASN A 245 12.70 7.51 26.25
CA ASN A 245 13.52 6.87 25.23
C ASN A 245 13.19 7.38 23.82
N PRO A 246 14.04 7.15 22.79
CA PRO A 246 13.69 7.50 21.43
C PRO A 246 12.40 6.77 21.02
N ASN A 247 11.44 7.52 20.50
CA ASN A 247 10.18 7.02 19.96
C ASN A 247 10.46 6.08 18.77
N LEU A 248 10.54 4.77 19.02
CA LEU A 248 10.83 3.75 18.00
C LEU A 248 9.53 3.03 17.62
N TYR A 249 9.07 3.33 16.41
CA TYR A 249 7.86 2.76 15.82
C TYR A 249 8.17 1.95 14.57
N TYR A 250 7.43 0.86 14.39
CA TYR A 250 7.43 0.07 13.17
C TYR A 250 6.03 -0.48 12.87
N HIS A 251 5.82 -0.96 11.64
CA HIS A 251 4.60 -1.64 11.24
C HIS A 251 4.67 -3.11 11.61
N ALA A 252 3.60 -3.73 12.09
CA ALA A 252 3.59 -5.16 12.40
C ALA A 252 4.08 -6.04 11.23
N SER A 253 3.83 -5.63 9.98
CA SER A 253 4.35 -6.30 8.78
C SER A 253 5.88 -6.30 8.66
N ASP A 254 6.60 -5.38 9.31
CA ASP A 254 8.07 -5.29 9.32
C ASP A 254 8.73 -6.46 10.10
N LEU A 255 7.97 -7.16 10.94
CA LEU A 255 8.40 -8.38 11.62
C LEU A 255 8.43 -9.60 10.69
N TYR A 256 7.76 -9.51 9.54
CA TYR A 256 7.66 -10.61 8.59
C TYR A 256 8.55 -10.36 7.37
N PRO A 257 8.93 -11.42 6.64
CA PRO A 257 9.55 -11.26 5.33
C PRO A 257 8.65 -10.44 4.39
N SER A 258 9.21 -9.56 3.57
CA SER A 258 8.41 -8.76 2.62
C SER A 258 7.62 -9.64 1.63
N PHE A 259 8.13 -10.84 1.32
CA PHE A 259 7.54 -11.78 0.38
C PHE A 259 7.67 -13.23 0.86
N ILE A 260 6.67 -14.05 0.52
CA ILE A 260 6.69 -15.51 0.69
C ILE A 260 6.38 -16.22 -0.63
N GLY A 261 6.75 -17.50 -0.75
CA GLY A 261 6.42 -18.31 -1.92
C GLY A 261 4.92 -18.64 -2.02
N LEU A 262 4.46 -18.91 -3.25
CA LEU A 262 3.05 -19.20 -3.53
C LEU A 262 2.50 -20.39 -2.77
N ARG A 263 3.28 -21.45 -2.55
CA ARG A 263 2.87 -22.58 -1.70
C ARG A 263 2.42 -22.10 -0.32
N LYS A 264 3.30 -21.40 0.41
CA LYS A 264 3.00 -20.85 1.74
C LYS A 264 1.80 -19.89 1.69
N ALA A 265 1.68 -19.07 0.65
CA ALA A 265 0.54 -18.19 0.50
C ALA A 265 -0.77 -18.95 0.26
N ALA A 266 -0.74 -20.00 -0.57
CA ALA A 266 -1.88 -20.87 -0.84
C ALA A 266 -2.33 -21.62 0.43
N ASP A 267 -1.36 -22.11 1.21
CA ASP A 267 -1.62 -22.74 2.52
C ASP A 267 -2.33 -21.77 3.47
N VAL A 268 -1.82 -20.54 3.60
CA VAL A 268 -2.48 -19.48 4.41
C VAL A 268 -3.88 -19.18 3.87
N MET A 269 -4.04 -19.13 2.54
CA MET A 269 -5.34 -18.91 1.90
C MET A 269 -6.32 -20.08 2.07
N GLY A 270 -5.85 -21.26 2.46
CA GLY A 270 -6.67 -22.47 2.57
C GLY A 270 -7.01 -23.11 1.22
N ILE A 271 -6.14 -22.94 0.21
CA ILE A 271 -6.32 -23.51 -1.13
C ILE A 271 -5.11 -24.34 -1.55
N ALA A 272 -5.31 -25.32 -2.43
CA ALA A 272 -4.20 -26.06 -3.02
C ALA A 272 -3.29 -25.15 -3.87
N GLU A 273 -1.98 -25.40 -3.85
CA GLU A 273 -1.00 -24.67 -4.68
C GLU A 273 -1.37 -24.69 -6.19
N SER A 274 -1.89 -25.83 -6.68
CA SER A 274 -2.37 -25.95 -8.07
C SER A 274 -3.58 -25.06 -8.39
N ALA A 275 -4.47 -24.84 -7.43
CA ALA A 275 -5.60 -23.93 -7.55
C ALA A 275 -5.13 -22.47 -7.54
N ALA A 276 -4.17 -22.14 -6.68
CA ALA A 276 -3.51 -20.84 -6.67
C ALA A 276 -2.85 -20.52 -8.03
N HIS A 277 -2.13 -21.49 -8.61
CA HIS A 277 -1.58 -21.37 -9.97
C HIS A 277 -2.63 -21.18 -11.06
N ARG A 278 -3.80 -21.83 -10.95
CA ARG A 278 -4.91 -21.63 -11.91
C ARG A 278 -5.48 -20.21 -11.81
N LEU A 279 -5.71 -19.72 -10.60
CA LEU A 279 -6.21 -18.37 -10.34
C LEU A 279 -5.23 -17.30 -10.86
N ILE A 280 -3.93 -17.50 -10.67
CA ILE A 280 -2.90 -16.60 -11.21
C ILE A 280 -2.93 -16.59 -12.74
N ARG A 281 -2.97 -17.77 -13.37
CA ARG A 281 -3.03 -17.87 -14.84
C ARG A 281 -4.30 -17.25 -15.43
N ALA A 282 -5.41 -17.31 -14.70
CA ALA A 282 -6.68 -16.70 -15.07
C ALA A 282 -6.77 -15.20 -14.74
N GLY A 283 -5.74 -14.60 -14.11
CA GLY A 283 -5.78 -13.20 -13.66
C GLY A 283 -6.78 -12.95 -12.53
N GLN A 284 -7.23 -13.99 -11.82
CA GLN A 284 -8.27 -13.96 -10.79
C GLN A 284 -7.71 -14.12 -9.37
N PHE A 285 -6.39 -14.12 -9.21
CA PHE A 285 -5.79 -14.21 -7.89
C PHE A 285 -6.08 -12.92 -7.08
N PRO A 286 -6.46 -13.02 -5.79
CA PRO A 286 -7.08 -11.90 -5.07
C PRO A 286 -6.15 -10.73 -4.75
N PHE A 287 -4.83 -10.90 -4.91
CA PHE A 287 -3.84 -9.84 -4.72
C PHE A 287 -2.64 -10.02 -5.65
N PRO A 288 -1.84 -8.96 -5.90
CA PRO A 288 -0.73 -9.04 -6.83
C PRO A 288 0.29 -10.12 -6.45
N VAL A 289 0.70 -10.91 -7.45
CA VAL A 289 1.70 -11.96 -7.32
C VAL A 289 2.87 -11.62 -8.22
N ALA A 290 4.06 -11.53 -7.64
CA ALA A 290 5.29 -11.34 -8.40
C ALA A 290 5.78 -12.70 -8.90
N ARG A 291 6.26 -12.79 -10.13
CA ARG A 291 6.93 -14.00 -10.61
C ARG A 291 8.41 -13.89 -10.31
N ALA A 292 8.94 -14.82 -9.52
CA ALA A 292 10.35 -14.95 -9.21
C ALA A 292 10.90 -16.24 -9.86
N GLY A 293 11.36 -16.12 -11.11
CA GLY A 293 11.79 -17.25 -11.92
C GLY A 293 10.65 -18.22 -12.24
N ARG A 294 10.79 -19.48 -11.82
CA ARG A 294 9.76 -20.53 -11.95
C ARG A 294 8.73 -20.53 -10.81
N SER A 295 8.96 -19.72 -9.78
CA SER A 295 8.09 -19.65 -8.61
C SER A 295 7.33 -18.33 -8.58
N TYR A 296 6.21 -18.32 -7.87
CA TYR A 296 5.45 -17.12 -7.59
C TYR A 296 5.74 -16.67 -6.16
N LYS A 297 5.91 -15.36 -5.98
CA LYS A 297 6.08 -14.70 -4.69
C LYS A 297 4.90 -13.78 -4.41
N VAL A 298 4.44 -13.83 -3.18
CA VAL A 298 3.30 -13.08 -2.66
C VAL A 298 3.80 -12.12 -1.60
N SER A 299 3.35 -10.86 -1.65
CA SER A 299 3.63 -9.90 -0.59
C SER A 299 2.93 -10.31 0.70
N VAL A 300 3.67 -10.40 1.81
CA VAL A 300 3.06 -10.72 3.12
C VAL A 300 2.07 -9.65 3.55
N LYS A 301 2.37 -8.37 3.29
CA LYS A 301 1.45 -7.27 3.57
C LYS A 301 0.13 -7.39 2.81
N ALA A 302 0.17 -7.81 1.54
CA ALA A 302 -1.05 -8.05 0.76
C ALA A 302 -1.83 -9.27 1.30
N LEU A 303 -1.13 -10.32 1.73
CA LEU A 303 -1.73 -11.51 2.33
C LEU A 303 -2.37 -11.21 3.70
N MET A 304 -1.72 -10.39 4.53
CA MET A 304 -2.28 -9.90 5.79
C MET A 304 -3.57 -9.14 5.55
N HIS A 305 -3.57 -8.20 4.59
CA HIS A 305 -4.78 -7.46 4.21
C HIS A 305 -5.88 -8.39 3.70
N PHE A 306 -5.55 -9.42 2.91
CA PHE A 306 -6.53 -10.41 2.44
C PHE A 306 -7.14 -11.25 3.58
N LYS A 307 -6.40 -11.44 4.68
CA LYS A 307 -6.87 -12.14 5.88
C LYS A 307 -7.46 -11.22 6.94
N ASP A 308 -7.72 -9.96 6.59
CA ASP A 308 -8.20 -8.93 7.51
C ASP A 308 -7.29 -8.77 8.76
N ILE A 309 -5.99 -9.04 8.61
CA ILE A 309 -4.99 -8.84 9.65
C ILE A 309 -4.48 -7.39 9.53
N PRO A 310 -4.70 -6.54 10.54
CA PRO A 310 -4.30 -5.14 10.49
C PRO A 310 -2.78 -4.98 10.57
N ASP A 311 -2.24 -4.12 9.72
CA ASP A 311 -0.83 -3.73 9.73
C ASP A 311 -0.60 -2.54 10.68
N ALA A 312 -0.81 -2.80 11.98
CA ALA A 312 -0.77 -1.77 13.02
C ALA A 312 0.63 -1.17 13.17
N ILE A 313 0.68 0.14 13.47
CA ILE A 313 1.89 0.80 13.96
C ILE A 313 2.01 0.52 15.45
N VAL A 314 3.18 0.08 15.88
CA VAL A 314 3.45 -0.39 17.24
C VAL A 314 4.74 0.21 17.76
N HIS A 315 4.76 0.52 19.06
CA HIS A 315 5.96 0.96 19.75
C HIS A 315 6.75 -0.24 20.28
N VAL A 316 8.07 -0.16 20.20
CA VAL A 316 8.99 -1.21 20.70
C VAL A 316 8.70 -1.56 22.17
N ASP A 317 8.64 -0.56 23.05
CA ASP A 317 8.49 -0.78 24.50
C ASP A 317 7.15 -1.41 24.88
N ASP A 318 6.08 -1.11 24.13
CA ASP A 318 4.74 -1.66 24.40
C ASP A 318 4.74 -3.17 24.10
N ILE A 319 5.42 -3.59 23.02
CA ILE A 319 5.58 -5.01 22.66
C ILE A 319 6.43 -5.74 23.69
N GLU A 320 7.53 -5.14 24.14
CA GLU A 320 8.37 -5.78 25.15
C GLU A 320 7.64 -5.90 26.49
N SER A 321 6.89 -4.88 26.90
CA SER A 321 6.07 -4.90 28.11
C SER A 321 5.02 -6.02 28.06
N GLY A 322 4.32 -6.16 26.93
CA GLY A 322 3.35 -7.23 26.74
C GLY A 322 3.96 -8.63 26.76
N ALA A 323 5.13 -8.80 26.16
CA ALA A 323 5.85 -10.06 26.17
C ALA A 323 6.33 -10.44 27.58
N LEU A 324 6.90 -9.48 28.33
CA LEU A 324 7.31 -9.66 29.74
C LEU A 324 6.13 -10.03 30.63
N HIS A 325 4.97 -9.41 30.41
CA HIS A 325 3.75 -9.77 31.13
C HIS A 325 3.32 -11.21 30.81
N ALA A 326 3.37 -11.62 29.54
CA ALA A 326 3.00 -12.97 29.12
C ALA A 326 4.00 -14.06 29.53
N SER A 327 5.27 -13.74 29.75
CA SER A 327 6.27 -14.67 30.24
C SER A 327 6.18 -14.91 31.76
N GLY A 328 5.31 -14.18 32.47
CA GLY A 328 5.20 -14.26 33.92
C GLY A 328 6.35 -13.56 34.67
N CYS A 329 7.16 -12.77 33.98
CA CYS A 329 8.27 -12.01 34.55
C CYS A 329 7.88 -10.59 34.97
N ALA A 330 6.59 -10.28 35.09
CA ALA A 330 6.13 -8.98 35.56
C ALA A 330 6.58 -8.75 37.02
N GLN A 331 7.45 -7.75 37.23
CA GLN A 331 7.68 -7.10 38.53
C GLN A 331 6.52 -6.17 38.84
#